data_AF-W6PVP4-F1
#
_entry.id   AF-W6PVP4-F1
#
_cell.length_a   1.000
_cell.length_b   1.000
_cell.length_c   1.000
_cell.angle_alpha   90.00
_cell.angle_beta   90.00
_cell.angle_gamma   90.00
#
_symmetry.space_group_name_H-M   'P 1'
#
loop_
_entity.id
_entity.type
_entity.pdbx_description
1 polymer ?
#
loop_
_entity_poly.entity_id
_entity_poly.type
_entity_poly.pdbx_seq_one_letter_code
_entity_poly.pdbx_strand_id
1 'polypeptide(L)'
;MGKNTDTPAYLTSDDAKYTLGIHRGPLISKGDEGAQLAHVESAGGLSLETRKLKRSEKFQRHWKRFWCLHLLVTVIFLAIFLPVFFLVAIPAISQMVVNKSDLVLVNAAVLNPRPDKIQLTLLSALDLKIALPVRIDPITLELFVRDTGAENAWGQADIDGKVVKGNTTLGVTKVQTPLTNLTTWEEYVHNVVFEKETALSVRGVTNSYLGVLKSKVTMDKNIMSPVLDKFKGFSISNSGLVPARKDGTNLIGNVSLPNPSVLTLDIGTLVLDVKSGDLVIGNATVKDVTIKPGDNVFPLTGILDIHTMIEHLGEILASQTKALTTGNLSLDTVTRTVTWNGTLVPYYTNVMKQLTLTANVPIADLVKNTVQNLLSGNESLTDILSSAGDTSNLLGNLTSSNGDSDTSELASKMKTSIAVRDIFHNTHPVKRDLIINSLAGMYKKL
;
A
#
# COMPACT_ATOMS: atom_id res chain seq x y z
N MET A 1 56.71 66.50 18.97
CA MET A 1 57.19 67.87 18.71
C MET A 1 56.03 68.64 18.06
N GLY A 2 55.57 69.72 18.71
CA GLY A 2 55.01 70.92 18.06
C GLY A 2 53.72 70.84 17.22
N LYS A 3 52.62 71.27 17.85
CA LYS A 3 51.62 72.28 17.42
C LYS A 3 51.10 72.33 15.96
N ASN A 4 49.76 72.29 15.92
CA ASN A 4 48.82 73.19 15.24
C ASN A 4 49.01 73.51 13.76
N THR A 5 47.98 73.21 12.95
CA THR A 5 47.48 74.19 11.99
C THR A 5 45.96 74.14 11.92
N ASP A 6 45.37 75.29 12.22
CA ASP A 6 43.97 75.65 12.09
C ASP A 6 43.42 75.29 10.72
N THR A 7 42.24 74.67 10.69
CA THR A 7 41.40 74.63 9.49
C THR A 7 40.24 75.62 9.69
N PRO A 8 40.12 76.65 8.84
CA PRO A 8 39.19 77.76 9.04
C PRO A 8 37.70 77.37 8.88
N ALA A 9 36.85 78.06 9.64
CA ALA A 9 35.42 77.81 9.89
C ALA A 9 34.47 78.09 8.71
N TYR A 10 34.83 77.74 7.47
CA TYR A 10 33.96 77.91 6.29
C TYR A 10 33.63 76.61 5.54
N LEU A 11 33.87 75.45 6.14
CA LEU A 11 33.51 74.13 5.57
C LEU A 11 32.42 73.39 6.36
N THR A 12 31.54 74.14 7.02
CA THR A 12 30.33 73.60 7.68
C THR A 12 29.10 74.37 7.23
N SER A 13 28.74 74.22 5.96
CA SER A 13 27.35 74.40 5.53
C SER A 13 27.09 73.61 4.24
N ASP A 14 25.97 72.89 4.23
CA ASP A 14 25.51 71.99 3.16
C ASP A 14 25.10 72.70 1.86
N ASP A 15 25.25 74.02 1.78
CA ASP A 15 24.76 74.84 0.65
C ASP A 15 25.81 75.09 -0.44
N ALA A 16 27.00 74.48 -0.36
CA ALA A 16 28.11 74.71 -1.29
C ALA A 16 28.23 73.70 -2.44
N LYS A 17 27.23 72.85 -2.71
CA LYS A 17 27.32 71.80 -3.75
C LYS A 17 26.57 72.03 -5.07
N TYR A 18 25.90 73.17 -5.26
CA TYR A 18 25.13 73.43 -6.47
C TYR A 18 25.24 74.85 -7.02
N THR A 19 26.47 75.34 -7.22
CA THR A 19 26.71 76.66 -7.85
C THR A 19 27.68 76.58 -9.03
N LEU A 20 27.23 76.02 -10.14
CA LEU A 20 27.78 76.35 -11.47
C LEU A 20 26.71 76.18 -12.54
N GLY A 21 26.00 77.27 -12.85
CA GLY A 21 24.89 77.25 -13.81
C GLY A 21 24.12 78.56 -13.87
N ILE A 22 24.81 79.62 -14.26
CA ILE A 22 24.35 80.84 -14.95
C ILE A 22 22.82 81.02 -15.07
N HIS A 23 22.19 81.65 -14.07
CA HIS A 23 21.05 82.57 -14.21
C HIS A 23 20.72 83.15 -12.83
N ARG A 24 21.22 84.35 -12.53
CA ARG A 24 20.94 85.07 -11.28
C ARG A 24 19.56 85.73 -11.38
N GLY A 25 18.60 85.28 -10.56
CA GLY A 25 17.48 86.10 -10.06
C GLY A 25 17.87 86.72 -8.72
N PRO A 26 17.27 87.85 -8.29
CA PRO A 26 17.75 88.59 -7.14
C PRO A 26 17.59 87.77 -5.84
N LEU A 27 18.67 87.73 -5.07
CA LEU A 27 18.70 87.21 -3.70
C LEU A 27 17.88 88.13 -2.81
N ILE A 28 16.84 87.58 -2.16
CA ILE A 28 16.19 88.24 -1.02
C ILE A 28 16.77 87.61 0.24
N SER A 29 17.44 88.43 1.04
CA SER A 29 17.99 88.09 2.35
C SER A 29 16.89 87.93 3.39
N LYS A 30 17.13 87.04 4.38
CA LYS A 30 16.37 86.91 5.62
C LYS A 30 16.12 88.28 6.28
N GLY A 31 14.86 88.56 6.57
CA GLY A 31 14.42 89.67 7.39
C GLY A 31 12.96 89.46 7.77
N ASP A 32 12.72 89.47 9.07
CA ASP A 32 11.42 89.31 9.72
C ASP A 32 10.48 90.49 9.40
N GLU A 33 9.24 90.36 9.86
CA GLU A 33 8.18 91.39 9.94
C GLU A 33 7.20 91.54 8.76
N GLY A 34 5.93 91.45 9.13
CA GLY A 34 4.80 91.55 8.25
C GLY A 34 4.54 92.96 7.75
N ALA A 35 4.04 93.05 6.53
CA ALA A 35 3.23 94.16 6.08
C ALA A 35 2.25 93.63 5.04
N GLN A 36 0.96 93.77 5.37
CA GLN A 36 -0.12 93.83 4.39
C GLN A 36 0.12 95.00 3.41
N LEU A 37 -0.72 95.05 2.37
CA LEU A 37 -0.89 96.07 1.33
C LEU A 37 -0.13 95.71 0.04
N ALA A 38 -0.70 95.80 -1.16
CA ALA A 38 -2.00 96.31 -1.58
C ALA A 38 -2.38 95.63 -2.89
N HIS A 39 -3.68 95.41 -3.06
CA HIS A 39 -4.30 95.09 -4.33
C HIS A 39 -4.20 96.34 -5.23
N VAL A 40 -3.49 96.24 -6.34
CA VAL A 40 -3.54 97.22 -7.43
C VAL A 40 -3.91 96.47 -8.70
N GLU A 41 -5.11 96.77 -9.17
CA GLU A 41 -5.66 96.36 -10.45
C GLU A 41 -4.88 97.07 -11.57
N SER A 42 -4.26 96.31 -12.46
CA SER A 42 -3.72 96.82 -13.72
C SER A 42 -3.93 95.82 -14.84
N ALA A 43 -4.32 96.38 -15.98
CA ALA A 43 -4.91 95.78 -17.17
C ALA A 43 -4.20 94.53 -17.73
N GLY A 44 -5.03 93.59 -18.20
CA GLY A 44 -4.73 92.76 -19.38
C GLY A 44 -3.51 91.85 -19.26
N GLY A 45 -3.62 90.78 -18.48
CA GLY A 45 -2.65 89.68 -18.52
C GLY A 45 -3.19 88.46 -17.80
N LEU A 46 -3.26 87.33 -18.49
CA LEU A 46 -3.69 86.01 -18.02
C LEU A 46 -3.20 85.72 -16.59
N SER A 47 -4.09 85.88 -15.60
CA SER A 47 -3.85 85.42 -14.24
C SER A 47 -4.01 83.90 -14.22
N LEU A 48 -2.88 83.22 -14.21
CA LEU A 48 -2.72 81.78 -13.96
C LEU A 48 -3.23 81.48 -12.56
N GLU A 49 -4.53 81.22 -12.43
CA GLU A 49 -5.03 80.44 -11.31
C GLU A 49 -4.28 79.10 -11.35
N THR A 50 -3.43 78.86 -10.35
CA THR A 50 -2.66 77.61 -10.26
C THR A 50 -3.63 76.48 -9.92
N ARG A 51 -4.32 75.98 -10.94
CA ARG A 51 -5.16 74.79 -10.83
C ARG A 51 -4.28 73.67 -10.31
N LYS A 52 -4.50 73.24 -9.06
CA LYS A 52 -3.89 72.00 -8.53
C LYS A 52 -4.40 70.84 -9.37
N LEU A 53 -3.65 70.51 -10.42
CA LEU A 53 -3.95 69.41 -11.35
C LEU A 53 -4.13 68.12 -10.53
N LYS A 54 -5.26 67.43 -10.76
CA LYS A 54 -5.53 66.13 -10.11
C LYS A 54 -4.41 65.15 -10.48
N ARG A 55 -4.09 64.20 -9.58
CA ARG A 55 -3.02 63.20 -9.82
C ARG A 55 -3.15 62.50 -11.18
N SER A 56 -4.38 62.29 -11.64
CA SER A 56 -4.71 61.75 -12.97
C SER A 56 -4.27 62.63 -14.14
N GLU A 57 -4.46 63.96 -14.07
CA GLU A 57 -4.07 64.91 -15.13
C GLU A 57 -2.53 65.04 -15.24
N LYS A 58 -1.81 64.92 -14.11
CA LYS A 58 -0.34 64.87 -14.09
C LYS A 58 0.20 63.57 -14.67
N PHE A 59 -0.43 62.43 -14.37
CA PHE A 59 -0.07 61.12 -14.92
C PHE A 59 -0.29 61.08 -16.44
N GLN A 60 -1.40 61.63 -16.93
CA GLN A 60 -1.69 61.73 -18.36
C GLN A 60 -0.66 62.61 -19.10
N ARG A 61 -0.25 63.75 -18.51
CA ARG A 61 0.77 64.62 -19.11
C ARG A 61 2.16 63.96 -19.10
N HIS A 62 2.47 63.16 -18.08
CA HIS A 62 3.71 62.38 -18.00
C HIS A 62 3.76 61.25 -19.03
N TRP A 63 2.65 60.51 -19.20
CA TRP A 63 2.54 59.42 -20.17
C TRP A 63 2.63 59.92 -21.62
N LYS A 64 2.03 61.08 -21.93
CA LYS A 64 2.16 61.72 -23.26
C LYS A 64 3.55 62.32 -23.50
N ARG A 65 4.25 62.79 -22.46
CA ARG A 65 5.59 63.40 -22.57
C ARG A 65 6.71 62.37 -22.72
N PHE A 66 6.62 61.23 -22.04
CA PHE A 66 7.64 60.17 -22.03
C PHE A 66 7.19 58.87 -22.69
N TRP A 67 6.19 58.94 -23.57
CA TRP A 67 5.60 57.78 -24.22
C TRP A 67 6.65 56.86 -24.89
N CYS A 68 7.64 57.44 -25.57
CA CYS A 68 8.73 56.70 -26.21
C CYS A 68 9.60 55.90 -25.21
N LEU A 69 9.91 56.49 -24.05
CA LEU A 69 10.67 55.79 -23.00
C LEU A 69 9.86 54.65 -22.37
N HIS A 70 8.57 54.85 -22.14
CA HIS A 70 7.70 53.79 -21.61
C HIS A 70 7.52 52.67 -22.63
N LEU A 71 7.38 52.99 -23.93
CA LEU A 71 7.35 52.00 -25.00
C LEU A 71 8.64 51.18 -25.02
N LEU A 72 9.81 51.83 -24.95
CA LEU A 72 11.11 51.14 -24.91
C LEU A 72 11.23 50.23 -23.69
N VAL A 73 10.89 50.71 -22.49
CA VAL A 73 10.92 49.90 -21.25
C VAL A 73 9.95 48.73 -21.34
N THR A 74 8.74 48.93 -21.88
CA THR A 74 7.77 47.84 -22.08
C THR A 74 8.28 46.82 -23.07
N VAL A 75 8.93 47.23 -24.17
CA VAL A 75 9.53 46.30 -25.14
C VAL A 75 10.66 45.49 -24.50
N ILE A 76 11.57 46.13 -23.76
CA ILE A 76 12.64 45.42 -23.04
C ILE A 76 12.05 44.47 -21.99
N PHE A 77 11.09 44.93 -21.20
CA PHE A 77 10.40 44.11 -20.22
C PHE A 77 9.76 42.91 -20.90
N LEU A 78 9.02 43.09 -21.99
CA LEU A 78 8.35 42.01 -22.69
C LEU A 78 9.35 41.04 -23.34
N ALA A 79 10.46 41.54 -23.88
CA ALA A 79 11.53 40.74 -24.46
C ALA A 79 12.23 39.85 -23.42
N ILE A 80 12.28 40.26 -22.15
CA ILE A 80 12.82 39.46 -21.04
C ILE A 80 11.72 38.58 -20.42
N PHE A 81 10.54 39.15 -20.19
CA PHE A 81 9.42 38.50 -19.53
C PHE A 81 8.87 37.34 -20.34
N LEU A 82 8.68 37.48 -21.65
CA LEU A 82 8.14 36.40 -22.48
C LEU A 82 9.03 35.14 -22.43
N PRO A 83 10.35 35.20 -22.71
CA PRO A 83 11.19 34.02 -22.57
C PRO A 83 11.18 33.43 -21.16
N VAL A 84 11.27 34.24 -20.12
CA VAL A 84 11.26 33.75 -18.72
C VAL A 84 9.92 33.08 -18.38
N PHE A 85 8.81 33.71 -18.75
CA PHE A 85 7.48 33.19 -18.48
C PHE A 85 7.24 31.86 -19.21
N PHE A 86 7.53 31.80 -20.51
CA PHE A 86 7.23 30.61 -21.31
C PHE A 86 8.25 29.47 -21.13
N LEU A 87 9.54 29.77 -20.96
CA LEU A 87 10.59 28.74 -20.88
C LEU A 87 10.88 28.29 -19.44
N VAL A 88 10.60 29.11 -18.43
CA VAL A 88 10.92 28.79 -17.03
C VAL A 88 9.65 28.65 -16.19
N ALA A 89 8.77 29.65 -16.20
CA ALA A 89 7.61 29.64 -15.30
C ALA A 89 6.60 28.55 -15.64
N ILE A 90 6.20 28.40 -16.91
CA ILE A 90 5.20 27.37 -17.30
C ILE A 90 5.71 25.94 -17.05
N PRO A 91 6.94 25.54 -17.46
CA PRO A 91 7.44 24.21 -17.14
C PRO A 91 7.56 23.96 -15.63
N ALA A 92 8.01 24.95 -14.86
CA ALA A 92 8.10 24.85 -13.40
C ALA A 92 6.73 24.66 -12.75
N ILE A 93 5.71 25.41 -13.19
CA ILE A 93 4.32 25.25 -12.71
C ILE A 93 3.78 23.87 -13.08
N SER A 94 4.00 23.41 -14.31
CA SER A 94 3.54 22.09 -14.78
C SER A 94 4.17 20.97 -13.95
N GLN A 95 5.47 21.06 -13.68
CA GLN A 95 6.16 20.11 -12.81
C GLN A 95 5.67 20.20 -11.35
N MET A 96 5.39 21.39 -10.84
CA MET A 96 4.83 21.57 -9.50
C MET A 96 3.45 20.90 -9.38
N VAL A 97 2.60 20.99 -10.41
CA VAL A 97 1.29 20.31 -10.43
C VAL A 97 1.47 18.80 -10.36
N VAL A 98 2.38 18.23 -11.14
CA VAL A 98 2.70 16.79 -11.04
C VAL A 98 3.23 16.45 -9.64
N ASN A 99 4.16 17.24 -9.10
CA ASN A 99 4.74 16.98 -7.78
C ASN A 99 3.70 17.06 -6.64
N LYS A 100 2.71 17.95 -6.76
CA LYS A 100 1.62 18.11 -5.78
C LYS A 100 0.41 17.21 -6.02
N SER A 101 0.35 16.49 -7.14
CA SER A 101 -0.77 15.61 -7.42
C SER A 101 -0.78 14.40 -6.50
N ASP A 102 -1.98 13.97 -6.11
CA ASP A 102 -2.16 12.73 -5.36
C ASP A 102 -2.42 11.57 -6.33
N LEU A 103 -1.77 10.45 -6.09
CA LEU A 103 -1.92 9.23 -6.86
C LEU A 103 -2.21 8.08 -5.88
N VAL A 104 -3.42 7.56 -5.92
CA VAL A 104 -3.89 6.52 -4.99
C VAL A 104 -4.21 5.26 -5.75
N LEU A 105 -3.68 4.13 -5.32
CA LEU A 105 -3.99 2.84 -5.94
C LEU A 105 -5.44 2.46 -5.65
N VAL A 106 -6.27 2.31 -6.68
CA VAL A 106 -7.70 1.95 -6.51
C VAL A 106 -7.97 0.49 -6.81
N ASN A 107 -7.20 -0.11 -7.72
CA ASN A 107 -7.28 -1.51 -8.07
C ASN A 107 -5.94 -1.95 -8.65
N ALA A 108 -5.43 -3.07 -8.19
CA ALA A 108 -4.28 -3.70 -8.80
C ALA A 108 -4.46 -5.22 -8.82
N ALA A 109 -4.01 -5.85 -9.89
CA ALA A 109 -4.04 -7.29 -10.02
C ALA A 109 -2.76 -7.81 -10.68
N VAL A 110 -2.17 -8.84 -10.08
CA VAL A 110 -1.09 -9.62 -10.64
C VAL A 110 -1.65 -11.01 -10.89
N LEU A 111 -1.92 -11.30 -12.15
CA LEU A 111 -2.57 -12.54 -12.60
C LEU A 111 -1.64 -13.33 -13.51
N ASN A 112 -1.92 -14.62 -13.69
CA ASN A 112 -1.17 -15.49 -14.60
C ASN A 112 0.36 -15.42 -14.36
N PRO A 113 0.84 -15.61 -13.11
CA PRO A 113 2.26 -15.52 -12.79
C PRO A 113 3.06 -16.56 -13.56
N ARG A 114 4.11 -16.09 -14.23
CA ARG A 114 5.13 -16.93 -14.86
C ARG A 114 6.51 -16.54 -14.34
N PRO A 115 7.54 -17.38 -14.51
CA PRO A 115 8.89 -17.05 -14.06
C PRO A 115 9.44 -15.73 -14.62
N ASP A 116 9.03 -15.35 -15.83
CA ASP A 116 9.60 -14.23 -16.60
C ASP A 116 8.58 -13.11 -16.92
N LYS A 117 7.29 -13.29 -16.61
CA LYS A 117 6.24 -12.32 -16.92
C LYS A 117 5.00 -12.49 -16.06
N ILE A 118 4.19 -11.45 -16.01
CA ILE A 118 2.91 -11.41 -15.31
C ILE A 118 1.84 -10.76 -16.17
N GLN A 119 0.57 -10.98 -15.86
CA GLN A 119 -0.52 -10.14 -16.35
C GLN A 119 -0.86 -9.07 -15.30
N LEU A 120 -0.54 -7.83 -15.62
CA LEU A 120 -0.68 -6.69 -14.73
C LEU A 120 -1.96 -5.90 -15.02
N THR A 121 -2.70 -5.60 -13.97
CA THR A 121 -3.68 -4.51 -13.93
C THR A 121 -3.22 -3.54 -12.85
N LEU A 122 -3.12 -2.26 -13.18
CA LEU A 122 -2.73 -1.22 -12.24
C LEU A 122 -3.58 0.00 -12.54
N LEU A 123 -4.56 0.28 -11.69
CA LEU A 123 -5.45 1.42 -11.81
C LEU A 123 -5.27 2.33 -10.59
N SER A 124 -5.07 3.61 -10.86
CA SER A 124 -4.86 4.62 -9.85
C SER A 124 -5.73 5.84 -10.10
N ALA A 125 -6.28 6.41 -9.02
CA ALA A 125 -6.97 7.69 -9.05
C ALA A 125 -5.94 8.81 -8.95
N LEU A 126 -5.91 9.66 -9.98
CA LEU A 126 -5.07 10.86 -10.03
C LEU A 126 -5.93 12.10 -9.70
N ASP A 127 -5.48 12.89 -8.74
CA ASP A 127 -6.03 14.21 -8.42
C ASP A 127 -4.95 15.29 -8.56
N LEU A 128 -5.13 16.18 -9.54
CA LEU A 128 -4.18 17.25 -9.86
C LEU A 128 -4.26 18.47 -8.92
N LYS A 129 -5.23 18.53 -7.99
CA LYS A 129 -5.44 19.68 -7.08
C LYS A 129 -5.60 21.03 -7.79
N ILE A 130 -6.00 21.01 -9.06
CA ILE A 130 -6.28 22.20 -9.86
C ILE A 130 -7.61 22.03 -10.60
N ALA A 131 -8.31 23.14 -10.82
CA ALA A 131 -9.59 23.14 -11.53
C ALA A 131 -9.42 23.01 -13.06
N LEU A 132 -8.22 23.29 -13.58
CA LEU A 132 -7.96 23.33 -15.01
C LEU A 132 -7.71 21.92 -15.56
N PRO A 133 -8.31 21.56 -16.71
CA PRO A 133 -8.03 20.30 -17.36
C PRO A 133 -6.60 20.29 -17.92
N VAL A 134 -5.88 19.21 -17.69
CA VAL A 134 -4.53 18.99 -18.20
C VAL A 134 -4.55 17.80 -19.14
N ARG A 135 -4.08 17.98 -20.38
CA ARG A 135 -3.87 16.87 -21.30
C ARG A 135 -2.47 16.32 -21.12
N ILE A 136 -2.34 15.01 -20.98
CA ILE A 136 -1.04 14.32 -21.00
C ILE A 136 -0.91 13.53 -22.31
N ASP A 137 0.26 13.59 -22.93
CA ASP A 137 0.64 12.65 -23.98
C ASP A 137 0.85 11.25 -23.37
N PRO A 138 0.79 10.17 -24.17
CA PRO A 138 1.12 8.82 -23.70
C PRO A 138 2.44 8.79 -22.92
N ILE A 139 2.49 8.00 -21.86
CA ILE A 139 3.64 7.90 -20.98
C ILE A 139 3.95 6.43 -20.67
N THR A 140 5.21 6.05 -20.83
CA THR A 140 5.75 4.79 -20.30
C THR A 140 6.24 5.02 -18.88
N LEU A 141 5.72 4.26 -17.93
CA LEU A 141 6.12 4.29 -16.54
C LEU A 141 7.02 3.08 -16.22
N GLU A 142 8.24 3.36 -15.77
CA GLU A 142 9.11 2.40 -15.10
C GLU A 142 8.54 2.07 -13.72
N LEU A 143 8.34 0.79 -13.42
CA LEU A 143 7.83 0.29 -12.15
C LEU A 143 8.99 -0.28 -11.34
N PHE A 144 9.23 0.25 -10.14
CA PHE A 144 10.43 -0.07 -9.37
C PHE A 144 10.21 0.02 -7.85
N VAL A 145 11.20 -0.44 -7.09
CA VAL A 145 11.31 -0.24 -5.63
C VAL A 145 12.23 0.95 -5.39
N ARG A 146 11.78 1.96 -4.62
CA ARG A 146 12.49 3.25 -4.46
C ARG A 146 13.96 3.08 -4.07
N ASP A 147 14.24 2.16 -3.16
CA ASP A 147 15.57 1.95 -2.59
C ASP A 147 16.55 1.33 -3.59
N THR A 148 16.04 0.62 -4.59
CA THR A 148 16.85 0.04 -5.67
C THR A 148 17.12 1.01 -6.82
N GLY A 149 16.44 2.16 -6.86
CA GLY A 149 16.52 3.09 -7.98
C GLY A 149 15.74 2.63 -9.22
N ALA A 150 15.37 3.58 -10.07
CA ALA A 150 14.52 3.31 -11.22
C ALA A 150 15.27 2.71 -12.43
N GLU A 151 16.60 2.78 -12.42
CA GLU A 151 17.48 1.99 -13.29
C GLU A 151 17.35 0.47 -13.07
N ASN A 152 16.84 0.05 -11.90
CA ASN A 152 16.57 -1.34 -11.55
C ASN A 152 15.09 -1.70 -11.67
N ALA A 153 14.32 -0.98 -12.50
CA ALA A 153 12.91 -1.26 -12.71
C ALA A 153 12.63 -2.73 -13.04
N TRP A 154 11.60 -3.29 -12.40
CA TRP A 154 11.18 -4.68 -12.58
C TRP A 154 10.19 -4.86 -13.72
N GLY A 155 9.57 -3.77 -14.18
CA GLY A 155 8.64 -3.80 -15.30
C GLY A 155 8.27 -2.39 -15.78
N GLN A 156 7.41 -2.34 -16.80
CA GLN A 156 6.92 -1.10 -17.39
C GLN A 156 5.40 -1.15 -17.61
N ALA A 157 4.76 0.01 -17.54
CA ALA A 157 3.36 0.20 -17.87
C ALA A 157 3.18 1.39 -18.82
N ASP A 158 2.60 1.13 -19.99
CA ASP A 158 2.26 2.17 -20.96
C ASP A 158 0.86 2.71 -20.70
N ILE A 159 0.78 4.01 -20.41
CA ILE A 159 -0.47 4.71 -20.14
C ILE A 159 -0.81 5.57 -21.35
N ASP A 160 -2.02 5.37 -21.88
CA ASP A 160 -2.52 6.16 -22.99
C ASP A 160 -2.68 7.64 -22.62
N GLY A 161 -2.51 8.51 -23.62
CA GLY A 161 -2.72 9.95 -23.47
C GLY A 161 -4.18 10.25 -23.13
N LYS A 162 -4.40 11.13 -22.14
CA LYS A 162 -5.74 11.47 -21.65
C LYS A 162 -5.82 12.91 -21.17
N VAL A 163 -7.03 13.46 -21.19
CA VAL A 163 -7.33 14.72 -20.49
C VAL A 163 -7.73 14.39 -19.06
N VAL A 164 -6.95 14.88 -18.11
CA VAL A 164 -7.15 14.74 -16.67
C VAL A 164 -7.87 15.99 -16.16
N LYS A 165 -9.03 15.79 -15.53
CA LYS A 165 -9.81 16.87 -14.90
C LYS A 165 -10.37 16.36 -13.58
N GLY A 166 -10.00 17.01 -12.48
CA GLY A 166 -10.37 16.54 -11.14
C GLY A 166 -9.85 15.12 -10.89
N ASN A 167 -10.65 14.29 -10.21
CA ASN A 167 -10.33 12.89 -9.98
C ASN A 167 -10.51 12.08 -11.28
N THR A 168 -9.41 11.55 -11.81
CA THR A 168 -9.40 10.73 -13.03
C THR A 168 -8.67 9.42 -12.77
N THR A 169 -9.29 8.30 -13.11
CA THR A 169 -8.60 7.00 -13.09
C THR A 169 -7.70 6.86 -14.32
N LEU A 170 -6.45 6.47 -14.07
CA LEU A 170 -5.40 6.17 -15.04
C LEU A 170 -4.78 4.82 -14.70
N GLY A 171 -4.25 4.14 -15.71
CA GLY A 171 -3.67 2.83 -15.48
C GLY A 171 -3.68 1.92 -16.70
N VAL A 172 -3.21 0.69 -16.47
CA VAL A 172 -3.26 -0.41 -17.43
C VAL A 172 -4.20 -1.49 -16.92
N THR A 173 -4.86 -2.21 -17.83
CA THR A 173 -5.73 -3.33 -17.49
C THR A 173 -5.35 -4.55 -18.29
N LYS A 174 -5.10 -5.67 -17.60
CA LYS A 174 -4.87 -6.99 -18.21
C LYS A 174 -3.70 -7.03 -19.21
N VAL A 175 -2.68 -6.20 -19.02
CA VAL A 175 -1.50 -6.12 -19.89
C VAL A 175 -0.50 -7.20 -19.53
N GLN A 176 0.12 -7.84 -20.51
CA GLN A 176 1.23 -8.77 -20.28
C GLN A 176 2.51 -7.95 -20.08
N THR A 177 3.09 -8.05 -18.88
CA THR A 177 4.28 -7.30 -18.48
C THR A 177 5.44 -8.27 -18.28
N PRO A 178 6.48 -8.22 -19.14
CA PRO A 178 7.74 -8.93 -18.91
C PRO A 178 8.43 -8.41 -17.66
N LEU A 179 9.02 -9.30 -16.88
CA LEU A 179 9.81 -8.95 -15.70
C LEU A 179 11.26 -8.69 -16.14
N THR A 180 11.67 -7.42 -16.14
CA THR A 180 13.00 -6.99 -16.60
C THR A 180 14.09 -7.19 -15.56
N ASN A 181 13.72 -7.11 -14.28
CA ASN A 181 14.62 -7.36 -13.16
C ASN A 181 13.92 -8.24 -12.13
N LEU A 182 14.27 -9.53 -12.11
CA LEU A 182 13.65 -10.52 -11.23
C LEU A 182 14.02 -10.31 -9.76
N THR A 183 15.22 -9.81 -9.47
CA THR A 183 15.65 -9.54 -8.08
C THR A 183 14.82 -8.43 -7.48
N THR A 184 14.66 -7.31 -8.19
CA THR A 184 13.84 -6.19 -7.72
C THR A 184 12.35 -6.53 -7.71
N TRP A 185 11.88 -7.40 -8.61
CA TRP A 185 10.53 -7.94 -8.54
C TRP A 185 10.34 -8.80 -7.29
N GLU A 186 11.28 -9.70 -6.98
CA GLU A 186 11.21 -10.54 -5.78
C GLU A 186 11.22 -9.70 -4.50
N GLU A 187 12.00 -8.61 -4.47
CA GLU A 187 11.98 -7.64 -3.38
C GLU A 187 10.62 -6.93 -3.25
N TYR A 188 10.02 -6.53 -4.38
CA TYR A 188 8.68 -5.96 -4.37
C TYR A 188 7.63 -6.97 -3.84
N VAL A 189 7.71 -8.22 -4.28
CA VAL A 189 6.85 -9.31 -3.78
C VAL A 189 7.07 -9.56 -2.29
N HIS A 190 8.33 -9.53 -1.82
CA HIS A 190 8.66 -9.60 -0.40
C HIS A 190 7.96 -8.48 0.38
N ASN A 191 8.09 -7.24 -0.06
CA ASN A 191 7.46 -6.10 0.61
C ASN A 191 5.94 -6.22 0.64
N VAL A 192 5.31 -6.69 -0.45
CA VAL A 192 3.87 -6.95 -0.51
C VAL A 192 3.43 -8.03 0.49
N VAL A 193 4.23 -9.06 0.71
CA VAL A 193 3.88 -10.17 1.63
C VAL A 193 4.14 -9.79 3.09
N PHE A 194 5.27 -9.15 3.40
CA PHE A 194 5.77 -8.99 4.76
C PHE A 194 5.41 -7.67 5.43
N GLU A 195 5.23 -6.60 4.66
CA GLU A 195 4.97 -5.28 5.23
C GLU A 195 3.47 -5.04 5.42
N LYS A 196 3.15 -4.05 6.26
CA LYS A 196 1.76 -3.58 6.40
C LYS A 196 1.34 -2.69 5.24
N GLU A 197 2.26 -1.85 4.78
CA GLU A 197 2.08 -0.93 3.66
C GLU A 197 3.38 -0.89 2.85
N THR A 198 3.28 -0.75 1.53
CA THR A 198 4.44 -0.56 0.67
C THR A 198 4.15 0.41 -0.46
N ALA A 199 5.20 1.01 -1.00
CA ALA A 199 5.10 1.95 -2.11
C ALA A 199 5.44 1.26 -3.44
N LEU A 200 4.52 1.36 -4.41
CA LEU A 200 4.88 1.17 -5.81
C LEU A 200 5.49 2.46 -6.34
N SER A 201 6.78 2.44 -6.67
CA SER A 201 7.45 3.61 -7.24
C SER A 201 7.31 3.60 -8.75
N VAL A 202 6.96 4.75 -9.32
CA VAL A 202 6.77 4.93 -10.76
C VAL A 202 7.59 6.11 -11.26
N ARG A 203 8.27 5.93 -12.39
CA ARG A 203 9.02 7.01 -13.06
C ARG A 203 8.75 7.03 -14.55
N GLY A 204 8.48 8.21 -15.10
CA GLY A 204 8.32 8.37 -16.54
C GLY A 204 8.33 9.84 -16.95
N VAL A 205 8.54 10.09 -18.24
CA VAL A 205 8.63 11.44 -18.79
C VAL A 205 7.62 11.58 -19.92
N THR A 206 6.84 12.65 -19.90
CA THR A 206 5.85 12.94 -20.95
C THR A 206 5.72 14.45 -21.19
N ASN A 207 4.94 14.82 -22.21
CA ASN A 207 4.50 16.19 -22.37
C ASN A 207 3.11 16.36 -21.75
N SER A 208 2.97 17.40 -20.93
CA SER A 208 1.69 17.90 -20.44
C SER A 208 1.30 19.16 -21.21
N TYR A 209 -0.01 19.40 -21.30
CA TYR A 209 -0.59 20.57 -21.96
C TYR A 209 -1.61 21.22 -21.05
N LEU A 210 -1.37 22.49 -20.73
CA LEU A 210 -2.32 23.37 -20.08
C LEU A 210 -2.95 24.27 -21.17
N GLY A 211 -4.11 23.86 -21.67
CA GLY A 211 -4.65 24.43 -22.91
C GLY A 211 -3.73 24.10 -24.10
N VAL A 212 -3.18 25.13 -24.76
CA VAL A 212 -2.24 24.98 -25.88
C VAL A 212 -0.77 24.95 -25.43
N LEU A 213 -0.50 25.24 -24.16
CA LEU A 213 0.85 25.41 -23.63
C LEU A 213 1.47 24.05 -23.33
N LYS A 214 2.47 23.66 -24.10
CA LYS A 214 3.21 22.39 -23.93
C LYS A 214 4.30 22.55 -22.87
N SER A 215 4.45 21.54 -22.01
CA SER A 215 5.55 21.45 -21.05
C SER A 215 5.97 20.02 -20.83
N LYS A 216 7.28 19.77 -20.86
CA LYS A 216 7.87 18.47 -20.51
C LYS A 216 7.80 18.30 -19.00
N VAL A 217 7.23 17.18 -18.55
CA VAL A 217 7.09 16.86 -17.12
C VAL A 217 7.61 15.46 -16.85
N THR A 218 8.17 15.29 -15.66
CA THR A 218 8.61 14.00 -15.14
C THR A 218 7.64 13.56 -14.06
N MET A 219 7.01 12.41 -14.26
CA MET A 219 6.28 11.70 -13.22
C MET A 219 7.30 10.89 -12.43
N ASP A 220 7.50 11.22 -11.17
CA ASP A 220 8.31 10.44 -10.22
C ASP A 220 7.56 10.40 -8.89
N LYS A 221 6.91 9.27 -8.62
CA LYS A 221 5.94 9.15 -7.52
C LYS A 221 6.07 7.82 -6.80
N ASN A 222 5.73 7.84 -5.52
CA ASN A 222 5.54 6.65 -4.70
C ASN A 222 4.04 6.51 -4.42
N ILE A 223 3.44 5.44 -4.93
CA ILE A 223 2.04 5.11 -4.69
C ILE A 223 1.99 4.20 -3.46
N MET A 224 1.72 4.76 -2.29
CA MET A 224 1.62 4.01 -1.05
C MET A 224 0.30 3.25 -0.98
N SER A 225 0.35 1.97 -0.60
CA SER A 225 -0.84 1.14 -0.41
C SER A 225 -0.66 0.13 0.72
N PRO A 226 -1.72 -0.19 1.49
CA PRO A 226 -1.74 -1.37 2.34
C PRO A 226 -1.49 -2.64 1.52
N VAL A 227 -0.83 -3.62 2.13
CA VAL A 227 -0.52 -4.92 1.52
C VAL A 227 -0.87 -6.06 2.49
N LEU A 228 -0.25 -7.24 2.39
CA LEU A 228 -0.77 -8.45 3.01
C LEU A 228 -0.49 -8.58 4.51
N ASP A 229 0.45 -7.81 5.07
CA ASP A 229 0.79 -7.83 6.51
C ASP A 229 1.00 -9.25 7.05
N LYS A 230 1.79 -10.07 6.33
CA LYS A 230 2.09 -11.47 6.69
C LYS A 230 0.83 -12.34 6.82
N PHE A 231 -0.24 -12.00 6.11
CA PHE A 231 -1.57 -12.62 6.25
C PHE A 231 -2.08 -12.59 7.69
N LYS A 232 -1.89 -11.48 8.41
CA LYS A 232 -2.41 -11.31 9.77
C LYS A 232 -3.90 -11.65 9.84
N GLY A 233 -4.24 -12.58 10.73
CA GLY A 233 -5.60 -13.16 10.82
C GLY A 233 -5.74 -14.50 10.09
N PHE A 234 -4.64 -15.03 9.54
CA PHE A 234 -4.55 -16.41 9.06
C PHE A 234 -5.14 -17.38 10.07
N SER A 235 -5.99 -18.30 9.57
CA SER A 235 -6.62 -19.32 10.40
C SER A 235 -6.93 -20.56 9.58
N ILE A 236 -7.02 -21.69 10.29
CA ILE A 236 -7.46 -22.96 9.73
C ILE A 236 -8.74 -23.35 10.48
N SER A 237 -9.77 -23.73 9.72
CA SER A 237 -11.08 -24.12 10.23
C SER A 237 -11.54 -25.42 9.59
N ASN A 238 -12.54 -26.06 10.19
CA ASN A 238 -13.13 -27.31 9.70
C ASN A 238 -12.10 -28.41 9.40
N SER A 239 -11.00 -28.42 10.15
CA SER A 239 -9.94 -29.41 9.99
C SER A 239 -10.34 -30.73 10.62
N GLY A 240 -9.97 -31.84 9.99
CA GLY A 240 -10.28 -33.19 10.48
C GLY A 240 -9.54 -34.25 9.68
N LEU A 241 -9.21 -35.36 10.35
CA LEU A 241 -8.68 -36.52 9.65
C LEU A 241 -9.79 -37.21 8.85
N VAL A 242 -9.40 -37.80 7.73
CA VAL A 242 -10.26 -38.63 6.87
C VAL A 242 -9.56 -39.97 6.63
N PRO A 243 -10.29 -41.03 6.22
CA PRO A 243 -9.66 -42.26 5.76
C PRO A 243 -8.68 -41.92 4.63
N ALA A 244 -7.48 -42.51 4.66
CA ALA A 244 -6.45 -42.22 3.69
C ALA A 244 -6.97 -42.47 2.27
N ARG A 245 -6.88 -41.45 1.42
CA ARG A 245 -7.25 -41.54 0.01
C ARG A 245 -6.16 -42.25 -0.78
N LYS A 246 -6.44 -42.56 -2.04
CA LYS A 246 -5.49 -43.23 -2.96
C LYS A 246 -4.17 -42.46 -3.14
N ASP A 247 -4.21 -41.13 -2.97
CA ASP A 247 -3.05 -40.25 -3.04
C ASP A 247 -2.35 -40.03 -1.69
N GLY A 248 -2.79 -40.73 -0.64
CA GLY A 248 -2.28 -40.59 0.72
C GLY A 248 -2.92 -39.47 1.55
N THR A 249 -3.79 -38.64 0.96
CA THR A 249 -4.46 -37.55 1.68
C THR A 249 -5.28 -38.10 2.84
N ASN A 250 -4.98 -37.63 4.06
CA ASN A 250 -5.66 -38.04 5.29
C ASN A 250 -6.08 -36.85 6.16
N LEU A 251 -5.84 -35.61 5.72
CA LEU A 251 -6.28 -34.38 6.36
C LEU A 251 -7.08 -33.54 5.36
N ILE A 252 -8.21 -33.00 5.81
CA ILE A 252 -8.95 -31.94 5.12
C ILE A 252 -9.15 -30.75 6.05
N GLY A 253 -9.37 -29.57 5.48
CA GLY A 253 -9.77 -28.38 6.21
C GLY A 253 -9.99 -27.20 5.27
N ASN A 254 -10.20 -26.03 5.85
CA ASN A 254 -10.29 -24.76 5.12
C ASN A 254 -9.25 -23.79 5.69
N VAL A 255 -8.52 -23.13 4.81
CA VAL A 255 -7.58 -22.07 5.16
C VAL A 255 -8.18 -20.71 4.84
N SER A 256 -8.11 -19.78 5.79
CA SER A 256 -8.50 -18.39 5.61
C SER A 256 -7.26 -17.51 5.45
N LEU A 257 -7.21 -16.76 4.34
CA LEU A 257 -6.15 -15.82 3.99
C LEU A 257 -6.76 -14.42 3.82
N PRO A 258 -6.73 -13.60 4.89
CA PRO A 258 -7.17 -12.21 4.81
C PRO A 258 -6.29 -11.38 3.88
N ASN A 259 -6.90 -10.44 3.18
CA ASN A 259 -6.21 -9.47 2.35
C ASN A 259 -6.83 -8.08 2.59
N PRO A 260 -6.21 -7.24 3.43
CA PRO A 260 -6.72 -5.90 3.73
C PRO A 260 -6.46 -4.89 2.59
N SER A 261 -5.80 -5.30 1.49
CA SER A 261 -5.42 -4.43 0.39
C SER A 261 -6.40 -4.44 -0.79
N VAL A 262 -6.17 -3.55 -1.76
CA VAL A 262 -6.85 -3.55 -3.07
C VAL A 262 -6.20 -4.48 -4.10
N LEU A 263 -5.15 -5.22 -3.71
CA LEU A 263 -4.40 -6.10 -4.59
C LEU A 263 -5.14 -7.42 -4.78
N THR A 264 -5.23 -7.87 -6.03
CA THR A 264 -5.63 -9.24 -6.37
C THR A 264 -4.39 -10.00 -6.84
N LEU A 265 -4.09 -11.13 -6.21
CA LEU A 265 -2.91 -11.94 -6.50
C LEU A 265 -3.33 -13.35 -6.88
N ASP A 266 -2.99 -13.76 -8.11
CA ASP A 266 -3.09 -15.16 -8.51
C ASP A 266 -1.79 -15.87 -8.13
N ILE A 267 -1.86 -16.79 -7.17
CA ILE A 267 -0.69 -17.49 -6.62
C ILE A 267 -0.56 -18.89 -7.23
N GLY A 268 -1.68 -19.59 -7.41
CA GLY A 268 -1.73 -20.96 -7.92
C GLY A 268 -1.77 -22.01 -6.80
N THR A 269 -1.04 -23.10 -6.97
CA THR A 269 -0.98 -24.21 -6.01
C THR A 269 0.21 -24.05 -5.07
N LEU A 270 -0.06 -24.02 -3.77
CA LEU A 270 0.94 -24.02 -2.71
C LEU A 270 1.08 -25.43 -2.12
N VAL A 271 2.32 -25.85 -1.93
CA VAL A 271 2.68 -27.01 -1.11
C VAL A 271 3.41 -26.51 0.11
N LEU A 272 2.93 -26.88 1.28
CA LEU A 272 3.37 -26.41 2.59
C LEU A 272 3.85 -27.58 3.44
N ASP A 273 4.87 -27.35 4.24
CA ASP A 273 5.25 -28.25 5.34
C ASP A 273 4.50 -27.83 6.60
N VAL A 274 3.91 -28.81 7.29
CA VAL A 274 3.16 -28.60 8.53
C VAL A 274 4.05 -29.04 9.69
N LYS A 275 4.23 -28.16 10.66
CA LYS A 275 5.10 -28.35 11.82
C LYS A 275 4.34 -28.14 13.11
N SER A 276 4.73 -28.89 14.14
CA SER A 276 4.35 -28.64 15.53
C SER A 276 5.63 -28.39 16.32
N GLY A 277 5.87 -27.13 16.69
CA GLY A 277 7.19 -26.71 17.12
C GLY A 277 8.22 -26.94 16.00
N ASP A 278 9.34 -27.57 16.32
CA ASP A 278 10.40 -27.83 15.33
C ASP A 278 10.16 -29.07 14.47
N LEU A 279 9.26 -29.96 14.89
CA LEU A 279 8.99 -31.25 14.24
C LEU A 279 8.06 -31.07 13.03
N VAL A 280 8.46 -31.57 11.87
CA VAL A 280 7.58 -31.68 10.68
C VAL A 280 6.66 -32.88 10.87
N ILE A 281 5.36 -32.63 10.90
CA ILE A 281 4.32 -33.65 11.14
C ILE A 281 3.57 -34.04 9.86
N GLY A 282 3.88 -33.39 8.73
CA GLY A 282 3.28 -33.70 7.45
C GLY A 282 3.43 -32.58 6.43
N ASN A 283 2.65 -32.69 5.36
CA ASN A 283 2.53 -31.65 4.33
C ASN A 283 1.06 -31.29 4.08
N ALA A 284 0.85 -30.11 3.52
CA ALA A 284 -0.45 -29.65 3.10
C ALA A 284 -0.37 -29.00 1.72
N THR A 285 -1.47 -29.06 0.98
CA THR A 285 -1.62 -28.51 -0.36
C THR A 285 -2.87 -27.66 -0.40
N VAL A 286 -2.73 -26.45 -0.94
CA VAL A 286 -3.84 -25.54 -1.24
C VAL A 286 -3.79 -25.26 -2.73
N LYS A 287 -4.86 -25.59 -3.46
CA LYS A 287 -4.91 -25.46 -4.91
C LYS A 287 -5.65 -24.18 -5.31
N ASP A 288 -5.31 -23.67 -6.49
CA ASP A 288 -6.03 -22.60 -7.17
C ASP A 288 -6.24 -21.34 -6.30
N VAL A 289 -5.18 -20.93 -5.59
CA VAL A 289 -5.21 -19.78 -4.70
C VAL A 289 -5.14 -18.49 -5.51
N THR A 290 -6.25 -17.77 -5.53
CA THR A 290 -6.33 -16.39 -6.01
C THR A 290 -6.86 -15.51 -4.88
N ILE A 291 -5.97 -14.71 -4.29
CA ILE A 291 -6.28 -13.82 -3.17
C ILE A 291 -6.87 -12.54 -3.71
N LYS A 292 -8.10 -12.22 -3.32
CA LYS A 292 -8.82 -10.99 -3.66
C LYS A 292 -8.91 -10.08 -2.44
N PRO A 293 -9.24 -8.78 -2.58
CA PRO A 293 -9.52 -7.92 -1.45
C PRO A 293 -10.59 -8.51 -0.51
N GLY A 294 -10.32 -8.51 0.79
CA GLY A 294 -11.18 -9.11 1.83
C GLY A 294 -10.72 -10.48 2.31
N ASP A 295 -11.65 -11.26 2.87
CA ASP A 295 -11.40 -12.59 3.40
C ASP A 295 -11.49 -13.64 2.30
N ASN A 296 -10.45 -14.47 2.15
CA ASN A 296 -10.40 -15.53 1.15
C ASN A 296 -10.31 -16.89 1.84
N VAL A 297 -11.21 -17.81 1.50
CA VAL A 297 -11.23 -19.16 2.07
C VAL A 297 -10.96 -20.18 0.97
N PHE A 298 -9.99 -21.06 1.21
CA PHE A 298 -9.60 -22.11 0.26
C PHE A 298 -9.63 -23.49 0.93
N PRO A 299 -10.00 -24.55 0.18
CA PRO A 299 -9.90 -25.91 0.68
C PRO A 299 -8.43 -26.32 0.84
N LEU A 300 -8.12 -26.89 2.00
CA LEU A 300 -6.83 -27.45 2.36
C LEU A 300 -6.93 -28.98 2.35
N THR A 301 -5.97 -29.63 1.72
CA THR A 301 -5.79 -31.08 1.79
C THR A 301 -4.38 -31.39 2.27
N GLY A 302 -4.18 -32.38 3.12
CA GLY A 302 -2.86 -32.71 3.63
C GLY A 302 -2.63 -34.19 3.87
N ILE A 303 -1.36 -34.50 4.06
CA ILE A 303 -0.86 -35.82 4.45
C ILE A 303 -0.11 -35.61 5.77
N LEU A 304 -0.72 -36.05 6.86
CA LEU A 304 -0.12 -36.08 8.19
C LEU A 304 0.50 -37.46 8.47
N ASP A 305 1.71 -37.46 8.99
CA ASP A 305 2.38 -38.67 9.46
C ASP A 305 1.92 -38.99 10.88
N ILE A 306 0.79 -39.69 10.98
CA ILE A 306 0.19 -40.07 12.27
C ILE A 306 1.15 -40.96 13.09
N HIS A 307 1.98 -41.76 12.43
CA HIS A 307 2.93 -42.61 13.12
C HIS A 307 4.02 -41.78 13.80
N THR A 308 4.67 -40.88 13.07
CA THR A 308 5.65 -39.94 13.63
C THR A 308 5.03 -39.09 14.74
N MET A 309 3.80 -38.62 14.56
CA MET A 309 3.10 -37.85 15.61
C MET A 309 2.91 -38.64 16.91
N ILE A 310 2.61 -39.94 16.84
CA ILE A 310 2.45 -40.79 18.03
C ILE A 310 3.80 -41.06 18.69
N GLU A 311 4.84 -41.33 17.91
CA GLU A 311 6.19 -41.58 18.43
C GLU A 311 6.77 -40.36 19.16
N HIS A 312 6.51 -39.17 18.62
CA HIS A 312 6.98 -37.89 19.16
C HIS A 312 5.92 -37.13 19.96
N LEU A 313 4.87 -37.82 20.42
CA LEU A 313 3.74 -37.16 21.10
C LEU A 313 4.19 -36.36 22.34
N GLY A 314 5.18 -36.86 23.09
CA GLY A 314 5.73 -36.15 24.24
C GLY A 314 6.38 -34.80 23.87
N GLU A 315 7.15 -34.77 22.79
CA GLU A 315 7.80 -33.56 22.27
C GLU A 315 6.76 -32.57 21.73
N ILE A 316 5.77 -33.07 20.98
CA ILE A 316 4.64 -32.30 20.50
C ILE A 316 3.92 -31.65 21.68
N LEU A 317 3.48 -32.42 22.68
CA LEU A 317 2.75 -31.88 23.82
C LEU A 317 3.58 -30.85 24.61
N ALA A 318 4.88 -31.10 24.80
CA ALA A 318 5.78 -30.15 25.47
C ALA A 318 5.86 -28.81 24.71
N SER A 319 6.02 -28.85 23.38
CA SER A 319 6.05 -27.65 22.53
C SER A 319 4.73 -26.87 22.51
N GLN A 320 3.61 -27.53 22.83
CA GLN A 320 2.26 -27.00 22.71
C GLN A 320 1.68 -26.50 24.03
N THR A 321 2.44 -26.54 25.14
CA THR A 321 1.95 -26.25 26.50
C THR A 321 1.08 -24.99 26.58
N LYS A 322 1.48 -23.89 25.92
CA LYS A 322 0.73 -22.62 25.93
C LYS A 322 -0.55 -22.67 25.08
N ALA A 323 -0.54 -23.34 23.93
CA ALA A 323 -1.72 -23.45 23.08
C ALA A 323 -2.77 -24.36 23.75
N LEU A 324 -2.30 -25.44 24.39
CA LEU A 324 -3.13 -26.42 25.08
C LEU A 324 -3.93 -25.82 26.25
N THR A 325 -3.38 -24.82 26.97
CA THR A 325 -4.15 -24.14 28.04
C THR A 325 -5.38 -23.39 27.51
N THR A 326 -5.38 -23.05 26.21
CA THR A 326 -6.53 -22.43 25.54
C THR A 326 -7.38 -23.41 24.73
N GLY A 327 -7.10 -24.72 24.84
CA GLY A 327 -7.79 -25.77 24.08
C GLY A 327 -7.42 -25.85 22.59
N ASN A 328 -6.28 -25.26 22.22
CA ASN A 328 -5.82 -25.17 20.82
C ASN A 328 -4.52 -25.95 20.60
N LEU A 329 -4.27 -26.29 19.34
CA LEU A 329 -3.00 -26.77 18.83
C LEU A 329 -2.39 -25.70 17.92
N SER A 330 -1.16 -25.26 18.21
CA SER A 330 -0.43 -24.31 17.38
C SER A 330 0.34 -25.05 16.29
N LEU A 331 -0.05 -24.85 15.04
CA LEU A 331 0.59 -25.46 13.88
C LEU A 331 1.28 -24.39 13.05
N ASP A 332 2.56 -24.58 12.78
CA ASP A 332 3.33 -23.72 11.90
C ASP A 332 3.34 -24.31 10.51
N THR A 333 3.14 -23.46 9.51
CA THR A 333 3.20 -23.87 8.11
C THR A 333 4.24 -23.04 7.37
N VAL A 334 5.09 -23.72 6.61
CA VAL A 334 6.15 -23.10 5.81
C VAL A 334 5.99 -23.54 4.36
N THR A 335 6.03 -22.60 3.44
CA THR A 335 5.86 -22.92 2.02
C THR A 335 7.08 -23.65 1.48
N ARG A 336 6.86 -24.78 0.80
CA ARG A 336 7.91 -25.54 0.11
C ARG A 336 8.00 -25.14 -1.35
N THR A 337 6.87 -25.07 -2.04
CA THR A 337 6.80 -24.69 -3.46
C THR A 337 5.51 -23.97 -3.77
N VAL A 338 5.60 -23.08 -4.77
CA VAL A 338 4.45 -22.42 -5.39
C VAL A 338 4.50 -22.71 -6.88
N THR A 339 3.44 -23.30 -7.41
CA THR A 339 3.32 -23.64 -8.83
C THR A 339 2.08 -23.02 -9.42
N TRP A 340 2.19 -22.48 -10.62
CA TRP A 340 1.05 -21.98 -11.38
C TRP A 340 0.96 -22.77 -12.69
N ASN A 341 -0.20 -23.40 -12.93
CA ASN A 341 -0.43 -24.29 -14.07
C ASN A 341 0.72 -25.31 -14.30
N GLY A 342 1.18 -25.95 -13.22
CA GLY A 342 2.27 -26.94 -13.23
C GLY A 342 3.68 -26.38 -13.35
N THR A 343 3.86 -25.06 -13.48
CA THR A 343 5.19 -24.41 -13.58
C THR A 343 5.56 -23.76 -12.25
N LEU A 344 6.80 -23.96 -11.79
CA LEU A 344 7.30 -23.30 -10.58
C LEU A 344 7.32 -21.77 -10.76
N VAL A 345 6.87 -21.02 -9.74
CA VAL A 345 6.96 -19.56 -9.70
C VAL A 345 8.03 -19.17 -8.66
N PRO A 346 9.26 -18.83 -9.09
CA PRO A 346 10.39 -18.67 -8.16
C PRO A 346 10.20 -17.54 -7.15
N TYR A 347 9.81 -16.33 -7.58
CA TYR A 347 9.65 -15.18 -6.68
C TYR A 347 8.59 -15.41 -5.60
N TYR A 348 7.50 -16.12 -5.91
CA TYR A 348 6.51 -16.52 -4.91
C TYR A 348 7.06 -17.60 -3.98
N THR A 349 7.75 -18.60 -4.54
CA THR A 349 8.33 -19.70 -3.75
C THR A 349 9.38 -19.18 -2.76
N ASN A 350 10.30 -18.33 -3.21
CA ASN A 350 11.42 -17.82 -2.41
C ASN A 350 10.94 -16.91 -1.28
N VAL A 351 9.97 -16.04 -1.58
CA VAL A 351 9.39 -15.13 -0.58
C VAL A 351 8.55 -15.89 0.44
N MET A 352 7.63 -16.76 0.00
CA MET A 352 6.76 -17.49 0.92
C MET A 352 7.48 -18.56 1.74
N LYS A 353 8.65 -19.05 1.29
CA LYS A 353 9.54 -19.90 2.10
C LYS A 353 10.03 -19.23 3.37
N GLN A 354 10.14 -17.90 3.36
CA GLN A 354 10.60 -17.11 4.49
C GLN A 354 9.46 -16.77 5.46
N LEU A 355 8.21 -17.08 5.08
CA LEU A 355 7.02 -16.79 5.86
C LEU A 355 6.56 -18.05 6.61
N THR A 356 6.62 -18.00 7.93
CA THR A 356 5.97 -18.99 8.80
C THR A 356 4.57 -18.51 9.16
N LEU A 357 3.56 -19.27 8.77
CA LEU A 357 2.16 -19.02 9.13
C LEU A 357 1.75 -19.94 10.28
N THR A 358 1.42 -19.34 11.42
CA THR A 358 0.99 -20.06 12.64
C THR A 358 -0.53 -20.06 12.74
N ALA A 359 -1.15 -21.24 12.77
CA ALA A 359 -2.57 -21.42 13.02
C ALA A 359 -2.83 -22.03 14.41
N ASN A 360 -3.78 -21.46 15.14
CA ASN A 360 -4.34 -22.08 16.34
C ASN A 360 -5.57 -22.90 15.94
N VAL A 361 -5.42 -24.22 15.90
CA VAL A 361 -6.49 -25.16 15.56
C VAL A 361 -7.20 -25.62 16.84
N PRO A 362 -8.52 -25.40 16.98
CA PRO A 362 -9.25 -25.90 18.14
C PRO A 362 -9.24 -27.43 18.19
N ILE A 363 -8.82 -27.99 19.32
CA ILE A 363 -8.73 -29.45 19.49
C ILE A 363 -10.12 -30.08 19.47
N ALA A 364 -11.10 -29.38 20.03
CA ALA A 364 -12.50 -29.76 20.00
C ALA A 364 -12.99 -30.01 18.57
N ASP A 365 -12.82 -29.02 17.69
CA ASP A 365 -13.26 -29.12 16.29
C ASP A 365 -12.50 -30.23 15.56
N LEU A 366 -11.19 -30.32 15.76
CA LEU A 366 -10.36 -31.36 15.15
C LEU A 366 -10.83 -32.77 15.56
N VAL A 367 -11.09 -33.01 16.84
CA VAL A 367 -11.57 -34.29 17.37
C VAL A 367 -12.97 -34.58 16.83
N LYS A 368 -13.88 -33.61 16.90
CA LYS A 368 -15.25 -33.74 16.42
C LYS A 368 -15.28 -34.13 14.94
N ASN A 369 -14.61 -33.35 14.09
CA ASN A 369 -14.58 -33.57 12.65
C ASN A 369 -13.89 -34.89 12.30
N THR A 370 -12.79 -35.24 13.00
CA THR A 370 -12.10 -36.52 12.79
C THR A 370 -13.01 -37.72 13.08
N VAL A 371 -13.68 -37.75 14.23
CA VAL A 371 -14.58 -38.85 14.59
C VAL A 371 -15.73 -38.96 13.60
N GLN A 372 -16.34 -37.82 13.23
CA GLN A 372 -17.40 -37.80 12.23
C GLN A 372 -16.90 -38.33 10.87
N ASN A 373 -15.78 -37.82 10.37
CA ASN A 373 -15.22 -38.20 9.07
C ASN A 373 -14.81 -39.68 8.99
N LEU A 374 -14.15 -40.21 10.03
CA LEU A 374 -13.68 -41.60 10.05
C LEU A 374 -14.80 -42.62 10.20
N LEU A 375 -15.95 -42.21 10.71
CA LEU A 375 -17.08 -43.10 10.95
C LEU A 375 -18.24 -42.90 9.95
N SER A 376 -18.29 -41.79 9.22
CA SER A 376 -19.34 -41.48 8.22
C SER A 376 -19.51 -42.51 7.10
N GLY A 377 -18.59 -43.46 6.93
CA GLY A 377 -18.73 -44.60 6.01
C GLY A 377 -19.55 -45.78 6.53
N ASN A 378 -20.02 -45.76 7.79
CA ASN A 378 -20.85 -46.80 8.39
C ASN A 378 -22.31 -46.32 8.51
N GLU A 379 -23.26 -47.06 7.91
CA GLU A 379 -24.71 -46.81 7.99
C GLU A 379 -25.25 -46.74 9.43
N SER A 380 -24.50 -47.26 10.41
CA SER A 380 -24.82 -47.23 11.84
C SER A 380 -24.67 -45.85 12.52
N LEU A 381 -24.17 -44.82 11.83
CA LEU A 381 -23.86 -43.54 12.49
C LEU A 381 -25.07 -42.66 12.80
N THR A 382 -26.15 -42.75 12.02
CA THR A 382 -27.37 -41.95 12.26
C THR A 382 -27.96 -42.24 13.64
N ASP A 383 -27.93 -43.51 14.07
CA ASP A 383 -28.50 -43.95 15.36
C ASP A 383 -27.68 -43.49 16.57
N ILE A 384 -26.36 -43.30 16.41
CA ILE A 384 -25.46 -42.86 17.48
C ILE A 384 -25.38 -41.34 17.52
N LEU A 385 -25.39 -40.67 16.37
CA LEU A 385 -25.43 -39.21 16.34
C LEU A 385 -26.74 -38.69 16.93
N SER A 386 -27.85 -39.43 16.78
CA SER A 386 -29.11 -39.17 17.50
C SER A 386 -29.03 -39.45 19.00
N SER A 387 -28.17 -40.36 19.47
CA SER A 387 -28.00 -40.64 20.91
C SER A 387 -26.95 -39.75 21.59
N ALA A 388 -26.05 -39.13 20.81
CA ALA A 388 -24.90 -38.38 21.32
C ALA A 388 -25.12 -36.86 21.45
N GLY A 389 -26.27 -36.29 21.09
CA GLY A 389 -26.58 -34.91 21.49
C GLY A 389 -27.60 -34.15 20.65
N ASP A 390 -28.85 -34.15 21.11
CA ASP A 390 -29.75 -33.00 21.04
C ASP A 390 -29.22 -31.96 22.05
N THR A 391 -28.70 -30.84 21.56
CA THR A 391 -27.97 -29.81 22.35
C THR A 391 -28.87 -28.98 23.28
N SER A 392 -30.14 -29.37 23.45
CA SER A 392 -31.14 -28.64 24.23
C SER A 392 -31.20 -29.01 25.72
N ASN A 393 -30.60 -30.11 26.16
CA ASN A 393 -30.76 -30.63 27.54
C ASN A 393 -29.50 -30.63 28.42
N LEU A 394 -28.42 -29.93 28.03
CA LEU A 394 -27.13 -30.00 28.72
C LEU A 394 -27.08 -29.36 30.13
N LEU A 395 -28.15 -28.68 30.58
CA LEU A 395 -28.25 -28.11 31.93
C LEU A 395 -28.97 -29.02 32.95
N GLY A 396 -29.57 -30.14 32.51
CA GLY A 396 -30.43 -30.97 33.37
C GLY A 396 -29.76 -32.20 34.00
N ASN A 397 -28.63 -32.68 33.47
CA ASN A 397 -28.16 -34.05 33.78
C ASN A 397 -26.78 -34.13 34.45
N LEU A 398 -26.47 -33.20 35.35
CA LEU A 398 -25.28 -33.24 36.21
C LEU A 398 -25.36 -34.28 37.36
N THR A 399 -26.30 -35.23 37.33
CA THR A 399 -26.51 -36.17 38.46
C THR A 399 -26.69 -37.64 38.08
N SER A 400 -26.48 -38.08 36.83
CA SER A 400 -26.55 -39.52 36.52
C SER A 400 -25.27 -40.11 35.92
N SER A 401 -24.72 -41.07 36.66
CA SER A 401 -23.55 -41.90 36.36
C SER A 401 -23.83 -42.89 35.21
N ASN A 402 -24.03 -42.41 33.98
CA ASN A 402 -24.21 -43.26 32.79
C ASN A 402 -23.13 -43.09 31.70
N GLY A 403 -22.18 -42.15 31.86
CA GLY A 403 -21.22 -41.79 30.82
C GLY A 403 -20.18 -42.85 30.42
N ASP A 404 -20.00 -43.91 31.23
CA ASP A 404 -18.96 -44.91 30.99
C ASP A 404 -19.36 -45.95 29.93
N SER A 405 -20.66 -46.27 29.83
CA SER A 405 -21.19 -47.25 28.87
C SER A 405 -21.16 -46.73 27.42
N ASP A 406 -21.60 -45.49 27.19
CA ASP A 406 -21.63 -44.86 25.87
C ASP A 406 -20.24 -44.54 25.31
N THR A 407 -19.29 -44.21 26.20
CA THR A 407 -17.88 -43.98 25.81
C THR A 407 -17.23 -45.29 25.37
N SER A 408 -17.51 -46.38 26.09
CA SER A 408 -17.08 -47.74 25.72
C SER A 408 -17.68 -48.19 24.38
N GLU A 409 -18.97 -47.88 24.13
CA GLU A 409 -19.62 -48.21 22.86
C GLU A 409 -18.98 -47.48 21.68
N LEU A 410 -18.78 -46.16 21.78
CA LEU A 410 -18.11 -45.38 20.73
C LEU A 410 -16.69 -45.91 20.48
N ALA A 411 -15.91 -46.15 21.54
CA ALA A 411 -14.57 -46.69 21.41
C ALA A 411 -14.56 -48.08 20.74
N SER A 412 -15.53 -48.94 21.04
CA SER A 412 -15.66 -50.26 20.41
C SER A 412 -15.93 -50.16 18.91
N LYS A 413 -16.82 -49.24 18.49
CA LYS A 413 -17.15 -48.98 17.09
C LYS A 413 -15.98 -48.34 16.33
N MET A 414 -15.23 -47.47 16.98
CA MET A 414 -13.99 -46.94 16.40
C MET A 414 -12.95 -48.05 16.19
N LYS A 415 -12.80 -49.00 17.13
CA LYS A 415 -11.86 -50.13 16.96
C LYS A 415 -12.26 -51.08 15.84
N THR A 416 -13.55 -51.23 15.54
CA THR A 416 -14.04 -52.09 14.44
C THR A 416 -14.04 -51.39 13.09
N SER A 417 -14.03 -50.05 13.06
CA SER A 417 -13.95 -49.27 11.82
C SER A 417 -12.67 -49.59 11.03
N ILE A 418 -12.85 -49.95 9.75
CA ILE A 418 -11.74 -50.23 8.83
C ILE A 418 -10.84 -49.00 8.68
N ALA A 419 -11.43 -47.81 8.55
CA ALA A 419 -10.69 -46.56 8.40
C ALA A 419 -9.80 -46.26 9.61
N VAL A 420 -10.30 -46.47 10.82
CA VAL A 420 -9.53 -46.26 12.06
C VAL A 420 -8.42 -47.30 12.17
N ARG A 421 -8.70 -48.57 11.87
CA ARG A 421 -7.68 -49.63 11.87
C ARG A 421 -6.56 -49.37 10.89
N ASP A 422 -6.88 -48.80 9.72
CA ASP A 422 -5.91 -48.46 8.68
C ASP A 422 -4.98 -47.32 9.13
N ILE A 423 -5.51 -46.26 9.78
CA ILE A 423 -4.69 -45.18 10.34
C ILE A 423 -3.67 -45.69 11.35
N PHE A 424 -4.04 -46.66 12.18
CA PHE A 424 -3.18 -47.20 13.24
C PHE A 424 -2.55 -48.56 12.90
N HIS A 425 -2.47 -48.95 11.62
CA HIS A 425 -2.02 -50.29 11.23
C HIS A 425 -0.60 -50.64 11.73
N ASN A 426 0.30 -49.65 11.81
CA ASN A 426 1.67 -49.80 12.32
C ASN A 426 1.81 -49.52 13.82
N THR A 427 0.72 -49.21 14.52
CA THR A 427 0.75 -48.93 15.97
C THR A 427 0.48 -50.20 16.77
N HIS A 428 1.30 -50.45 17.80
CA HIS A 428 1.11 -51.60 18.69
C HIS A 428 -0.34 -51.64 19.25
N PRO A 429 -1.04 -52.79 19.24
CA PRO A 429 -2.47 -52.87 19.55
C PRO A 429 -2.88 -52.22 20.89
N VAL A 430 -2.07 -52.40 21.93
CA VAL A 430 -2.30 -51.78 23.25
C VAL A 430 -2.25 -50.24 23.17
N LYS A 431 -1.26 -49.67 22.48
CA LYS A 431 -1.14 -48.22 22.31
C LYS A 431 -2.27 -47.66 21.45
N ARG A 432 -2.61 -48.36 20.36
CA ARG A 432 -3.76 -48.01 19.51
C ARG A 432 -5.04 -47.93 20.32
N ASP A 433 -5.35 -48.96 21.11
CA ASP A 433 -6.60 -49.03 21.85
C ASP A 433 -6.69 -47.93 22.92
N LEU A 434 -5.56 -47.58 23.55
CA LEU A 434 -5.48 -46.43 24.46
C LEU A 434 -5.77 -45.09 23.74
N ILE A 435 -5.20 -44.88 22.56
CA ILE A 435 -5.46 -43.68 21.76
C ILE A 435 -6.93 -43.60 21.36
N ILE A 436 -7.52 -44.71 20.88
CA ILE A 436 -8.94 -44.76 20.48
C ILE A 436 -9.85 -44.48 21.68
N ASN A 437 -9.59 -45.10 22.83
CA ASN A 437 -10.37 -44.85 24.05
C ASN A 437 -10.29 -43.38 24.48
N SER A 438 -9.10 -42.77 24.41
CA SER A 438 -8.90 -41.35 24.72
C SER A 438 -9.66 -40.45 23.75
N LEU A 439 -9.60 -40.74 22.45
CA LEU A 439 -10.30 -39.97 21.42
C LEU A 439 -11.83 -40.04 21.58
N ALA A 440 -12.38 -41.23 21.86
CA ALA A 440 -13.80 -41.40 22.15
C ALA A 440 -14.21 -40.63 23.42
N GLY A 441 -13.39 -40.69 24.47
CA GLY A 441 -13.61 -39.94 25.71
C GLY A 441 -13.54 -38.43 25.54
N MET A 442 -12.66 -37.92 24.67
CA MET A 442 -12.61 -36.50 24.31
C MET A 442 -13.86 -36.09 23.54
N TYR A 443 -14.25 -36.85 22.51
CA TYR A 443 -15.44 -36.55 21.69
C TYR A 443 -16.72 -36.43 22.51
N LYS A 444 -16.91 -37.29 23.53
CA LYS A 444 -18.09 -37.24 24.41
C LYS A 444 -18.12 -36.06 25.38
N LYS A 445 -16.98 -35.40 25.60
CA LYS A 445 -16.88 -34.21 26.46
C LYS A 445 -17.11 -32.90 25.70
N LEU A 446 -17.14 -32.95 24.37
CA LEU A 446 -17.49 -31.85 23.47
C LEU A 446 -19.00 -31.73 23.33
#